data_AF-A0A941A3P8-F1
#
_entry.id   AF-A0A941A3P8-F1
#
_cell.length_a   1.000
_cell.length_b   1.000
_cell.length_c   1.000
_cell.angle_alpha   90.00
_cell.angle_beta   90.00
_cell.angle_gamma   90.00
#
_symmetry.space_group_name_H-M   'P 1'
#
loop_
_entity.id
_entity.type
_entity.pdbx_description
1 polymer ?
#
loop_
_entity_poly.entity_id
_entity_poly.type
_entity_poly.pdbx_seq_one_letter_code
_entity_poly.pdbx_strand_id
1 'polypeptide(L)'
;MAINLNTAVVESREQRLGTIIAWDGAAADLSKESAYARGGCGAGCGGRRLCELSSSFTQGSVCSEQMVECQAGNVREAVLIQHSPIGCGAGQVIYNSIYRNGLALRKLPVENLHLISTNLQEQDMIFGGG
;
A
#
# COMPACT_ATOMS: atom_id res chain seq x y z
N MET A 1 -1.11 -24.00 7.10
CA MET A 1 -0.94 -22.86 6.17
C MET A 1 0.56 -22.58 6.12
N ALA A 2 1.21 -22.75 4.96
CA ALA A 2 2.66 -22.59 4.85
C ALA A 2 2.99 -21.13 4.52
N ILE A 3 3.88 -20.52 5.31
CA ILE A 3 4.37 -19.15 5.06
C ILE A 3 5.46 -19.23 4.00
N ASN A 4 5.34 -18.45 2.93
CA ASN A 4 6.37 -18.35 1.89
C ASN A 4 7.49 -17.43 2.36
N LEU A 5 8.64 -18.01 2.73
CA LEU A 5 9.81 -17.26 3.19
C LEU A 5 10.71 -16.77 2.05
N ASN A 6 10.40 -17.10 0.79
CA ASN A 6 11.20 -16.67 -0.37
C ASN A 6 10.84 -15.26 -0.86
N THR A 7 9.81 -14.63 -0.28
CA THR A 7 9.41 -13.27 -0.60
C THR A 7 9.50 -12.39 0.64
N ALA A 8 10.06 -11.19 0.50
CA ALA A 8 10.15 -10.21 1.57
C ALA A 8 8.81 -9.52 1.85
N VAL A 9 7.85 -9.63 0.94
CA VAL A 9 6.53 -8.99 1.02
C VAL A 9 5.42 -9.95 0.58
N VAL A 10 4.22 -9.74 1.12
CA VAL A 10 3.03 -10.47 0.67
C VAL A 10 2.60 -9.92 -0.68
N GLU A 11 2.21 -10.81 -1.60
CA GLU A 11 1.64 -10.39 -2.89
C GLU A 11 0.43 -9.47 -2.69
N SER A 12 0.35 -8.38 -3.44
CA SER A 12 -0.80 -7.48 -3.42
C SER A 12 -2.05 -8.17 -3.99
N ARG A 13 -3.23 -7.60 -3.74
CA ARG A 13 -4.47 -8.11 -4.34
C ARG A 13 -4.38 -8.10 -5.87
N GLU A 14 -3.83 -7.04 -6.42
CA GLU A 14 -3.68 -6.81 -7.85
C GLU A 14 -2.77 -7.85 -8.49
N GLN A 15 -1.64 -8.17 -7.84
CA GLN A 15 -0.75 -9.26 -8.26
C GLN A 15 -1.47 -10.62 -8.26
N ARG A 16 -2.22 -10.93 -7.19
CA ARG A 16 -2.97 -12.21 -7.09
C ARG A 16 -4.09 -12.35 -8.13
N LEU A 17 -4.74 -11.25 -8.49
CA LEU A 17 -5.79 -11.23 -9.52
C LEU A 17 -5.22 -11.16 -10.94
N GLY A 18 -3.91 -10.94 -11.09
CA GLY A 18 -3.27 -10.62 -12.36
C GLY A 18 -3.79 -9.31 -12.97
N THR A 19 -4.22 -8.37 -12.13
CA THR A 19 -4.62 -7.03 -12.55
C THR A 19 -3.41 -6.32 -13.14
N ILE A 20 -3.64 -5.57 -14.22
CA ILE A 20 -2.62 -4.72 -14.84
C ILE A 20 -2.68 -3.37 -14.15
N ILE A 21 -1.62 -2.99 -13.44
CA ILE A 21 -1.47 -1.74 -12.69
C ILE A 21 -0.46 -0.78 -13.33
N ALA A 22 0.40 -1.28 -14.22
CA ALA A 22 1.30 -0.47 -15.02
C ALA A 22 1.27 -0.91 -16.49
N TRP A 23 1.20 0.08 -17.37
CA TRP A 23 1.22 -0.09 -18.83
C TRP A 23 1.88 1.12 -19.47
N ASP A 24 2.58 0.91 -20.58
CA ASP A 24 3.24 1.96 -21.36
C ASP A 24 2.63 2.09 -22.75
N GLY A 25 2.48 3.33 -23.23
CA GLY A 25 1.90 3.66 -24.52
C GLY A 25 0.82 4.77 -24.46
N ALA A 26 0.10 4.96 -25.56
CA ALA A 26 -0.95 5.97 -25.64
C ALA A 26 -2.26 5.50 -24.98
N ALA A 27 -2.94 6.41 -24.26
CA ALA A 27 -4.25 6.12 -23.64
C ALA A 27 -5.29 5.58 -24.64
N ALA A 28 -5.20 6.00 -25.92
CA ALA A 28 -6.05 5.50 -26.99
C ALA A 28 -5.82 4.00 -27.29
N ASP A 29 -4.59 3.52 -27.16
CA ASP A 29 -4.27 2.10 -27.38
C ASP A 29 -4.64 1.27 -26.15
N LEU A 30 -4.42 1.79 -24.94
CA LEU A 30 -4.95 1.18 -23.71
C LEU A 30 -6.47 1.01 -23.80
N SER A 31 -7.22 2.01 -24.28
CA SER A 31 -8.67 1.91 -24.43
C SER A 31 -9.11 0.86 -25.46
N LYS A 32 -8.34 0.66 -26.55
CA LYS A 32 -8.63 -0.36 -27.56
C LYS A 32 -8.28 -1.77 -27.06
N GLU A 33 -7.17 -1.90 -26.34
CA GLU A 33 -6.62 -3.18 -25.91
C GLU A 33 -7.20 -3.67 -24.58
N SER A 34 -7.74 -2.78 -23.76
CA SER A 34 -8.53 -3.09 -22.55
C SER A 34 -9.99 -3.44 -22.86
N ALA A 35 -10.42 -3.30 -24.12
CA ALA A 35 -11.77 -3.65 -24.55
C ALA A 35 -12.02 -5.14 -24.29
N TYR A 36 -12.90 -5.40 -23.34
CA TYR A 36 -13.24 -6.69 -22.74
C TYR A 36 -13.94 -7.62 -23.77
N ALA A 37 -13.21 -8.14 -24.76
CA ALA A 37 -13.72 -9.21 -25.61
C ALA A 37 -13.76 -10.50 -24.78
N ARG A 38 -14.97 -11.01 -24.51
CA ARG A 38 -15.26 -12.31 -23.86
C ARG A 38 -14.83 -13.51 -24.73
N GLY A 39 -13.63 -13.49 -25.30
CA GLY A 39 -13.04 -14.59 -26.08
C GLY A 39 -12.12 -15.43 -25.19
N GLY A 40 -12.35 -16.73 -25.17
CA GLY A 40 -11.67 -17.68 -24.27
C GLY A 40 -10.13 -17.65 -24.36
N CYS A 41 -9.51 -17.81 -23.19
CA CYS A 41 -8.07 -17.84 -22.98
C CYS A 41 -7.42 -19.11 -23.54
N GLY A 42 -6.68 -19.00 -24.65
CA GLY A 42 -5.76 -20.06 -25.11
C GLY A 42 -4.49 -20.15 -24.25
N ALA A 43 -3.96 -21.36 -24.06
CA ALA A 43 -2.84 -21.64 -23.18
C ALA A 43 -1.53 -21.02 -23.68
N GLY A 44 -0.85 -20.26 -22.81
CA GLY A 44 0.47 -19.65 -23.07
C GLY A 44 0.55 -18.18 -22.63
N CYS A 45 -0.53 -17.42 -22.86
CA CYS A 45 -0.86 -16.16 -22.20
C CYS A 45 -2.38 -16.11 -22.19
N GLY A 46 -2.99 -16.36 -21.04
CA GLY A 46 -4.43 -16.58 -20.93
C GLY A 46 -5.27 -15.35 -21.32
N GLY A 47 -5.52 -15.16 -22.61
CA GLY A 47 -6.55 -14.27 -23.19
C GLY A 47 -6.36 -12.75 -22.99
N ARG A 48 -5.21 -12.29 -22.48
CA ARG A 48 -4.95 -10.86 -22.27
C ARG A 48 -4.03 -10.31 -23.35
N ARG A 49 -4.48 -9.30 -24.10
CA ARG A 49 -3.64 -8.53 -25.05
C ARG A 49 -2.69 -7.58 -24.32
N LEU A 50 -3.08 -7.14 -23.12
CA LEU A 50 -2.29 -6.29 -22.26
C LEU A 50 -1.47 -7.15 -21.28
N CYS A 51 -0.20 -6.82 -21.11
CA CYS A 51 0.69 -7.39 -20.10
C CYS A 51 1.09 -6.31 -19.09
N GLU A 52 1.27 -6.71 -17.83
CA GLU A 52 1.84 -5.83 -16.80
C GLU A 52 3.24 -5.38 -17.21
N LEU A 53 3.51 -4.08 -17.08
CA LEU A 53 4.84 -3.54 -17.33
C LEU A 53 5.81 -4.05 -16.27
N SER A 54 6.79 -4.86 -16.69
CA SER A 54 7.90 -5.26 -15.83
C SER A 54 8.86 -4.09 -15.65
N SER A 55 8.56 -3.22 -14.68
CA SER A 55 9.35 -2.04 -14.35
C SER A 55 9.75 -2.06 -12.88
N SER A 56 10.99 -1.65 -12.59
CA SER A 56 11.45 -1.33 -11.24
C SER A 56 10.72 -0.11 -10.65
N PHE A 57 10.04 0.66 -11.50
CA PHE A 57 9.28 1.84 -11.16
C PHE A 57 7.80 1.48 -11.18
N THR A 58 7.27 1.11 -10.02
CA THR A 58 5.82 0.98 -9.83
C THR A 58 5.34 2.29 -9.22
N GLN A 59 4.35 2.96 -9.84
CA GLN A 59 3.61 4.03 -9.16
C GLN A 59 2.65 3.41 -8.14
N GLY A 60 3.19 2.67 -7.17
CA GLY A 60 2.49 2.46 -5.92
C GLY A 60 2.36 3.81 -5.25
N SER A 61 1.16 4.38 -5.21
CA SER A 61 0.92 5.71 -4.61
C SER A 61 1.40 5.83 -3.17
N VAL A 62 1.53 4.70 -2.47
CA VAL A 62 1.94 4.57 -1.06
C VAL A 62 2.63 3.22 -0.82
N CYS A 63 3.52 3.15 0.19
CA CYS A 63 4.15 1.90 0.61
C CYS A 63 3.22 1.07 1.53
N SER A 64 3.61 -0.17 1.81
CA SER A 64 2.84 -1.06 2.69
C SER A 64 2.73 -0.52 4.13
N GLU A 65 3.77 0.14 4.63
CA GLU A 65 3.75 0.76 5.95
C GLU A 65 2.71 1.89 6.03
N GLN A 66 2.70 2.81 5.08
CA GLN A 66 1.68 3.87 4.98
C GLN A 66 0.24 3.33 4.97
N MET A 67 0.00 2.20 4.30
CA MET A 67 -1.32 1.54 4.33
C MET A 67 -1.67 1.04 5.74
N VAL A 68 -0.71 0.44 6.44
CA VAL A 68 -0.92 -0.06 7.81
C VAL A 68 -1.09 1.10 8.78
N GLU A 69 -0.31 2.17 8.66
CA GLU A 69 -0.43 3.36 9.51
C GLU A 69 -1.83 3.96 9.48
N CYS A 70 -2.39 4.11 8.26
CA CYS A 70 -3.74 4.63 8.11
C CYS A 70 -4.78 3.71 8.76
N GLN A 71 -4.69 2.39 8.56
CA GLN A 71 -5.72 1.46 9.05
C GLN A 71 -5.56 1.19 10.55
N ALA A 72 -4.36 0.82 11.00
CA ALA A 72 -4.06 0.50 12.39
C ALA A 72 -4.11 1.74 13.28
N GLY A 73 -3.77 2.93 12.77
CA GLY A 73 -3.92 4.17 13.51
C GLY A 73 -5.38 4.48 13.87
N ASN A 74 -6.35 4.04 13.08
CA ASN A 74 -7.76 4.27 13.40
C ASN A 74 -8.31 3.34 14.52
N VAL A 75 -7.49 2.45 15.08
CA VAL A 75 -7.86 1.64 16.24
C VAL A 75 -7.87 2.51 17.50
N ARG A 76 -9.04 2.63 18.12
CA ARG A 76 -9.23 3.43 19.33
C ARG A 76 -8.58 2.77 20.54
N GLU A 77 -8.21 3.58 21.53
CA GLU A 77 -7.60 3.13 22.79
C GLU A 77 -6.29 2.36 22.60
N ALA A 78 -5.60 2.61 21.48
CA ALA A 78 -4.31 2.03 21.16
C ALA A 78 -3.28 3.13 20.83
N VAL A 79 -2.00 2.79 21.00
CA VAL A 79 -0.88 3.61 20.53
C VAL A 79 -0.21 2.88 19.39
N LEU A 80 -0.09 3.55 18.24
CA LEU A 80 0.67 3.02 17.12
C LEU A 80 2.13 3.47 17.25
N ILE A 81 3.03 2.51 17.43
CA ILE A 81 4.47 2.76 17.41
C ILE A 81 4.99 2.55 16.00
N GLN A 82 5.44 3.63 15.38
CA GLN A 82 6.07 3.62 14.06
C GLN A 82 7.58 3.45 14.23
N HIS A 83 8.03 2.21 14.11
CA HIS A 83 9.43 1.85 14.25
C HIS A 83 10.19 2.08 12.94
N SER A 84 10.52 3.35 12.67
CA SER A 84 11.21 3.78 11.45
C SER A 84 11.88 5.15 11.65
N PRO A 85 12.72 5.62 10.71
CA PRO A 85 13.23 6.99 10.73
C PRO A 85 12.08 8.02 10.66
N ILE A 86 12.31 9.24 11.15
CA ILE A 86 11.26 10.28 11.24
C ILE A 86 10.55 10.59 9.92
N GLY A 87 11.22 10.37 8.78
CA GLY A 87 10.67 10.64 7.45
C GLY A 87 9.35 9.90 7.16
N CYS A 88 9.20 8.65 7.62
CA CYS A 88 7.95 7.91 7.47
C CYS A 88 6.77 8.58 8.21
N GLY A 89 7.07 9.25 9.33
CA GLY A 89 6.07 9.94 10.15
C GLY A 89 5.49 11.21 9.52
N ALA A 90 5.97 11.64 8.35
CA ALA A 90 5.40 12.78 7.65
C ALA A 90 3.92 12.58 7.27
N GLY A 91 3.49 11.32 7.03
CA GLY A 91 2.10 10.99 6.69
C GLY A 91 1.08 11.21 7.81
N GLN A 92 1.55 11.31 9.06
CA GLN A 92 0.69 11.35 10.25
C GLN A 92 -0.26 12.54 10.29
N VAL A 93 0.13 13.67 9.71
CA VAL A 93 -0.72 14.88 9.66
C VAL A 93 -2.02 14.59 8.91
N ILE A 94 -1.93 13.92 7.77
CA ILE A 94 -3.09 13.57 6.93
C ILE A 94 -3.93 12.51 7.64
N TYR A 95 -3.29 11.47 8.19
CA TYR A 95 -4.00 10.40 8.89
C TYR A 95 -4.71 10.89 10.16
N ASN A 96 -4.13 11.82 10.91
CA ASN A 96 -4.78 12.46 12.05
C ASN A 96 -6.03 13.24 11.62
N SER A 97 -5.97 13.95 10.50
CA SER A 97 -7.14 14.65 9.93
C SER A 97 -8.27 13.67 9.59
N ILE A 98 -7.94 12.55 8.92
CA ILE A 98 -8.90 11.50 8.58
C ILE A 98 -9.51 10.87 9.83
N TYR A 99 -8.70 10.55 10.84
CA TYR A 99 -9.16 9.97 12.11
C TYR A 99 -10.15 10.90 12.83
N ARG A 100 -9.78 12.17 12.99
CA ARG A 100 -10.63 13.19 13.63
C ARG A 100 -11.97 13.37 12.93
N ASN A 101 -11.95 13.45 11.59
CA ASN A 101 -13.16 13.53 10.79
C ASN A 101 -14.02 12.26 10.95
N GLY A 102 -13.37 11.09 10.98
CA GLY A 102 -14.02 9.81 11.21
C GLY A 102 -14.70 9.70 12.57
N LEU A 103 -14.11 10.27 13.63
CA LEU A 103 -14.71 10.33 14.96
C LEU A 103 -15.92 11.26 14.98
N ALA A 104 -15.79 12.45 14.40
CA ALA A 104 -16.87 13.43 14.31
C ALA A 104 -18.10 12.86 13.59
N LEU A 105 -17.89 12.20 12.44
CA LEU A 105 -18.96 11.55 11.66
C LEU A 105 -19.68 10.45 12.45
N ARG A 106 -18.97 9.76 13.35
CA ARG A 106 -19.51 8.70 14.20
C ARG A 106 -20.08 9.20 15.53
N LYS A 107 -20.11 10.52 15.75
CA LYS A 107 -20.53 11.17 17.01
C LYS A 107 -19.71 10.69 18.21
N LEU A 108 -18.43 10.39 17.99
CA LEU A 108 -17.48 10.06 19.03
C LEU A 108 -16.71 11.32 19.46
N PRO A 109 -16.14 11.33 20.69
CA PRO A 109 -15.24 12.41 21.11
C PRO A 109 -14.11 12.58 20.09
N VAL A 110 -13.91 13.81 19.60
CA VAL A 110 -12.83 14.09 18.65
C VAL A 110 -11.52 14.22 19.41
N GLU A 111 -10.61 13.31 19.11
CA GLU A 111 -9.26 13.27 19.69
C GLU A 111 -8.23 13.08 18.58
N ASN A 112 -6.97 13.34 18.92
CA ASN A 112 -5.87 13.11 17.97
C ASN A 112 -5.52 11.62 17.94
N LEU A 113 -5.01 11.20 16.79
CA LEU A 113 -4.33 9.93 16.63
C LEU A 113 -3.15 9.84 17.60
N HIS A 114 -3.06 8.73 18.34
CA HIS A 114 -1.92 8.44 19.23
C HIS A 114 -0.87 7.63 18.49
N LEU A 115 0.07 8.33 17.86
CA LEU A 115 1.17 7.72 17.12
C LEU A 115 2.51 8.25 17.63
N ILE A 116 3.44 7.34 17.86
CA ILE A 116 4.80 7.63 18.35
C ILE A 116 5.80 7.03 17.38
N SER A 117 6.77 7.81 16.92
CA SER A 117 7.88 7.30 16.12
C SER A 117 9.09 7.02 17.01
N THR A 118 9.83 5.94 16.73
CA THR A 118 11.12 5.69 17.36
C THR A 118 12.23 6.59 16.81
N ASN A 119 12.02 7.21 15.64
CA ASN A 119 12.98 8.06 14.95
C ASN A 119 14.38 7.43 14.88
N LEU A 120 14.46 6.28 14.21
CA LEU A 120 15.69 5.52 14.06
C LEU A 120 16.82 6.42 13.54
N GLN A 121 17.91 6.46 14.29
CA GLN A 121 19.14 7.15 13.93
C GLN A 121 20.16 6.15 13.36
N GLU A 122 21.31 6.67 12.91
CA GLU A 122 22.37 5.84 12.33
C GLU A 122 22.82 4.72 13.28
N GLN A 123 22.91 4.99 14.59
CA GLN A 123 23.27 3.96 15.57
C GLN A 123 22.27 2.81 15.62
N ASP A 124 20.97 3.11 15.53
CA ASP A 124 19.92 2.09 15.51
C ASP A 124 19.97 1.26 14.22
N MET A 125 20.38 1.87 13.10
CA MET A 125 20.56 1.17 11.83
C MET A 125 21.78 0.24 11.85
N ILE A 126 22.85 0.64 12.54
CA ILE A 126 24.11 -0.12 12.64
C ILE A 126 24.01 -1.26 13.65
N PHE A 127 23.46 -0.99 14.83
CA PHE A 127 23.47 -1.93 15.96
C PHE A 127 22.11 -2.62 16.19
N GLY A 128 21.08 -2.21 15.45
CA GLY A 128 19.70 -2.65 15.63
C GLY A 128 18.96 -1.74 16.62
N GLY A 129 17.85 -1.17 16.15
CA GLY A 129 16.88 -0.47 17.00
C GLY A 129 15.95 -1.49 17.65
N GLY A 130 16.07 -1.66 18.96
CA GLY A 130 15.11 -2.44 19.75
C GLY A 130 13.75 -1.76 19.86
#